data_AF-A0A059WLB0-F1
#
_entry.id   AF-A0A059WLB0-F1
#
_cell.length_a   1.000
_cell.length_b   1.000
_cell.length_c   1.000
_cell.angle_alpha   90.00
_cell.angle_beta   90.00
_cell.angle_gamma   90.00
#
_symmetry.space_group_name_H-M   'P 1'
#
loop_
_entity.id
_entity.type
_entity.pdbx_description
1 polymer ?
#
loop_
_entity_poly.entity_id
_entity_poly.type
_entity_poly.pdbx_seq_one_letter_code
_entity_poly.pdbx_strand_id
1 'polypeptide(L)'
;MDSVKSEADGRLGKAQVVAAQPNTTRLQEQLNNLDLSSAQGDVGIGVLDLDTGERWFRNGKQRFPMQSVFKLPVGIVVLKLVDEGKLSLNQTVTITREQFVPAWSPILKEIKGDRGQFTVQYLLQRAVGDSDNTAADALVRLVGGPEQVTANLGKLNLRDIRVDRLEQQLQPDTVGLTNFRPELVDKQKYEEAVQQIPDAVKKAAMERYLTDPRDTATPEGMIDLLAKLQSRQLLSEDSTALLLKIM
;
A
#
# COMPACT_ATOMS: atom_id res chain seq x y z
N MET A 1 -19.49 78.01 36.76
CA MET A 1 -19.62 77.71 35.32
C MET A 1 -18.26 77.31 34.83
N ASP A 2 -18.20 76.18 34.13
CA ASP A 2 -17.13 75.69 33.27
C ASP A 2 -15.80 75.32 33.97
N SER A 3 -15.10 74.22 33.69
CA SER A 3 -15.28 73.10 32.75
C SER A 3 -14.04 72.17 32.90
N VAL A 4 -14.08 70.97 32.30
CA VAL A 4 -12.92 70.14 31.83
C VAL A 4 -12.13 69.35 32.88
N LYS A 5 -11.75 68.07 32.73
CA LYS A 5 -12.05 66.94 31.81
C LYS A 5 -11.55 65.66 32.52
N SER A 6 -12.22 64.54 32.28
CA SER A 6 -11.72 63.20 32.57
C SER A 6 -10.76 62.73 31.47
N GLU A 7 -9.62 62.15 31.84
CA GLU A 7 -8.87 61.23 30.99
C GLU A 7 -8.64 59.93 31.77
N ALA A 8 -9.34 58.89 31.34
CA ALA A 8 -9.09 57.51 31.74
C ALA A 8 -8.18 56.90 30.67
N ASP A 9 -6.94 56.58 31.06
CA ASP A 9 -5.95 55.94 30.18
C ASP A 9 -6.28 54.44 30.07
N GLY A 10 -6.97 54.08 28.98
CA GLY A 10 -7.34 52.72 28.63
C GLY A 10 -6.18 51.99 27.94
N ARG A 11 -5.34 51.31 28.71
CA ARG A 11 -4.41 50.31 28.16
C ARG A 11 -5.12 48.97 28.00
N LEU A 12 -5.72 48.78 26.83
CA LEU A 12 -6.15 47.46 26.35
C LEU A 12 -4.90 46.64 26.00
N GLY A 13 -4.53 45.70 26.87
CA GLY A 13 -3.53 44.68 26.58
C GLY A 13 -3.99 43.81 25.41
N LYS A 14 -3.15 43.67 24.38
CA LYS A 14 -3.38 42.73 23.28
C LYS A 14 -3.38 41.32 23.86
N ALA A 15 -4.56 40.67 23.89
CA ALA A 15 -4.67 39.27 24.20
C ALA A 15 -3.91 38.47 23.12
N GLN A 16 -2.82 37.83 23.52
CA GLN A 16 -2.13 36.86 22.70
C GLN A 16 -3.06 35.64 22.58
N VAL A 17 -3.57 35.39 21.38
CA VAL A 17 -4.26 34.14 21.07
C VAL A 17 -3.19 33.04 21.07
N VAL A 18 -3.03 32.36 22.20
CA VAL A 18 -2.26 31.12 22.26
C VAL A 18 -3.11 30.08 21.53
N ALA A 19 -2.68 29.67 20.33
CA ALA A 19 -3.26 28.51 19.68
C ALA A 19 -3.18 27.34 20.67
N ALA A 20 -4.34 26.76 21.03
CA ALA A 20 -4.37 25.58 21.87
C ALA A 20 -3.51 24.51 21.19
N GLN A 21 -2.44 24.06 21.85
CA GLN A 21 -1.68 22.93 21.34
C GLN A 21 -2.64 21.74 21.20
N PRO A 22 -2.63 21.01 20.07
CA PRO A 22 -3.43 19.82 19.94
C PRO A 22 -3.10 18.91 21.12
N ASN A 23 -4.11 18.52 21.88
CA ASN A 23 -3.90 17.62 23.00
C ASN A 23 -3.63 16.22 22.44
N THR A 24 -2.36 15.95 22.14
CA THR A 24 -1.87 14.69 21.54
C THR A 24 -2.33 13.46 22.30
N THR A 25 -2.46 13.57 23.62
CA THR A 25 -2.97 12.50 24.50
C THR A 25 -4.42 12.15 24.19
N ARG A 26 -5.26 13.15 23.86
CA ARG A 26 -6.70 12.95 23.61
C ARG A 26 -6.96 12.05 22.41
N LEU A 27 -6.24 12.23 21.31
CA LEU A 27 -6.43 11.39 20.11
C LEU A 27 -5.93 9.96 20.35
N GLN A 28 -4.81 9.79 21.05
CA GLN A 28 -4.33 8.45 21.40
C GLN A 28 -5.36 7.70 22.28
N GLU A 29 -5.92 8.38 23.28
CA GLU A 29 -6.98 7.81 24.13
C GLU A 29 -8.22 7.45 23.32
N GLN A 30 -8.63 8.30 22.37
CA GLN A 30 -9.76 8.02 21.47
C GLN A 30 -9.51 6.79 20.59
N LEU A 31 -8.30 6.64 20.03
CA LEU A 31 -7.95 5.45 19.26
C LEU A 31 -7.98 4.17 20.10
N ASN A 32 -7.44 4.23 21.32
CA ASN A 32 -7.43 3.10 22.25
C ASN A 32 -8.85 2.69 22.67
N ASN A 33 -9.75 3.66 22.84
CA ASN A 33 -11.12 3.45 23.28
C ASN A 33 -12.13 3.22 22.13
N LEU A 34 -11.68 3.22 20.88
CA LEU A 34 -12.53 2.93 19.73
C LEU A 34 -13.14 1.52 19.87
N ASP A 35 -14.47 1.42 19.83
CA ASP A 35 -15.16 0.14 19.81
C ASP A 35 -14.93 -0.53 18.45
N LEU A 36 -14.21 -1.64 18.46
CA LEU A 36 -13.87 -2.45 17.29
C LEU A 36 -14.46 -3.86 17.38
N SER A 37 -15.42 -4.07 18.29
CA SER A 37 -16.05 -5.38 18.49
C SER A 37 -16.73 -5.91 17.22
N SER A 38 -17.27 -5.02 16.39
CA SER A 38 -17.90 -5.37 15.11
C SER A 38 -16.92 -5.91 14.06
N ALA A 39 -15.63 -5.57 14.15
CA ALA A 39 -14.61 -6.02 13.21
C ALA A 39 -14.34 -7.53 13.32
N GLN A 40 -14.64 -8.15 14.47
CA GLN A 40 -14.42 -9.58 14.73
C GLN A 40 -13.01 -10.06 14.33
N GLY A 41 -12.00 -9.22 14.56
CA GLY A 41 -10.61 -9.47 14.20
C GLY A 41 -9.68 -8.36 14.71
N ASP A 42 -8.39 -8.51 14.43
CA ASP A 42 -7.39 -7.51 14.80
C ASP A 42 -7.44 -6.31 13.85
N VAL A 43 -7.34 -5.10 14.43
CA VAL A 43 -7.36 -3.85 13.67
C VAL A 43 -6.11 -3.04 13.99
N GLY A 44 -5.35 -2.69 12.95
CA GLY A 44 -4.25 -1.74 13.01
C GLY A 44 -4.69 -0.37 12.49
N ILE A 45 -4.36 0.69 13.22
CA ILE A 45 -4.65 2.07 12.83
C ILE A 45 -3.37 2.89 12.96
N GLY A 46 -3.06 3.68 11.93
CA GLY A 46 -2.02 4.71 11.97
C GLY A 46 -2.60 6.03 11.49
N VAL A 47 -2.30 7.11 12.21
CA VAL A 47 -2.70 8.47 11.87
C VAL A 47 -1.45 9.34 11.89
N LEU A 48 -1.31 10.19 10.88
CA LEU A 48 -0.26 11.20 10.77
C LEU A 48 -0.92 12.55 10.52
N ASP A 49 -0.59 13.52 11.35
CA ASP A 49 -0.84 14.93 11.05
C ASP A 49 0.33 15.43 10.19
N LEU A 50 0.02 15.91 8.98
CA LEU A 50 1.03 16.38 8.01
C LEU A 50 1.60 17.76 8.37
N ASP A 51 0.88 18.56 9.14
CA ASP A 51 1.31 19.92 9.53
C ASP A 51 2.27 19.87 10.72
N THR A 52 1.95 19.02 11.71
CA THR A 52 2.75 18.90 12.94
C THR A 52 3.78 17.77 12.91
N GLY A 53 3.55 16.76 12.06
CA GLY A 53 4.34 15.53 12.04
C GLY A 53 4.01 14.55 13.17
N GLU A 54 3.01 14.86 14.00
CA GLU A 54 2.56 13.99 15.09
C GLU A 54 1.92 12.71 14.54
N ARG A 55 2.15 11.59 15.24
CA ARG A 55 1.71 10.27 14.82
C ARG A 55 1.03 9.55 15.97
N TRP A 56 -0.06 8.86 15.66
CA TRP A 56 -0.82 8.05 16.62
C TRP A 56 -1.13 6.68 16.05
N PHE A 57 -1.11 5.67 16.92
CA PHE A 57 -1.24 4.30 16.47
C PHE A 57 -2.11 3.46 17.41
N ARG A 58 -2.84 2.51 16.82
CA ARG A 58 -3.39 1.33 17.49
C ARG A 58 -2.79 0.11 16.81
N ASN A 59 -2.16 -0.77 17.58
CA ASN A 59 -1.42 -1.92 17.04
C ASN A 59 -0.36 -1.53 15.99
N GLY A 60 0.32 -0.39 16.22
CA GLY A 60 1.24 0.25 15.25
C GLY A 60 2.39 -0.63 14.76
N LYS A 61 2.84 -1.58 15.59
CA LYS A 61 3.94 -2.52 15.28
C LYS A 61 3.47 -3.92 14.91
N GLN A 62 2.17 -4.19 15.02
CA GLN A 62 1.61 -5.48 14.59
C GLN A 62 1.65 -5.55 13.06
N ARG A 63 1.97 -6.74 12.54
CA ARG A 63 2.01 -7.00 11.10
C ARG A 63 0.62 -7.42 10.63
N PHE A 64 0.21 -6.85 9.51
CA PHE A 64 -1.03 -7.19 8.83
C PHE A 64 -0.72 -7.57 7.38
N PRO A 65 -1.43 -8.55 6.80
CA PRO A 65 -1.31 -8.88 5.38
C PRO A 65 -1.69 -7.66 4.55
N MET A 66 -0.81 -7.27 3.61
CA MET A 66 -1.06 -6.08 2.80
C MET A 66 -2.18 -6.29 1.78
N GLN A 67 -2.38 -7.54 1.31
CA GLN A 67 -3.14 -7.78 0.09
C GLN A 67 -2.65 -6.81 -1.00
N SER A 68 -3.56 -6.24 -1.79
CA SER A 68 -3.23 -5.29 -2.86
C SER A 68 -2.59 -3.97 -2.41
N VAL A 69 -2.53 -3.65 -1.11
CA VAL A 69 -1.79 -2.47 -0.62
C VAL A 69 -0.31 -2.55 -1.01
N PHE A 70 0.26 -3.75 -1.18
CA PHE A 70 1.67 -3.95 -1.58
C PHE A 70 2.00 -3.36 -2.96
N LYS A 71 1.00 -3.13 -3.81
CA LYS A 71 1.20 -2.61 -5.16
C LYS A 71 1.76 -1.17 -5.13
N LEU A 72 1.45 -0.40 -4.09
CA LEU A 72 2.05 0.92 -3.84
C LEU A 72 3.58 0.85 -3.60
N PRO A 73 4.11 0.11 -2.60
CA PRO A 73 5.54 -0.04 -2.43
C PRO A 73 6.25 -0.65 -3.65
N VAL A 74 5.60 -1.57 -4.39
CA VAL A 74 6.14 -2.05 -5.68
C VAL A 74 6.26 -0.91 -6.69
N GLY A 75 5.23 -0.08 -6.84
CA GLY A 75 5.24 1.09 -7.71
C GLY A 75 6.35 2.09 -7.35
N ILE A 76 6.56 2.33 -6.06
CA ILE A 76 7.68 3.14 -5.55
C ILE A 76 9.02 2.55 -5.96
N VAL A 77 9.23 1.24 -5.78
CA VAL A 77 10.51 0.60 -6.17
C VAL A 77 10.75 0.69 -7.68
N VAL A 78 9.72 0.45 -8.50
CA VAL A 78 9.82 0.57 -9.96
C VAL A 78 10.21 2.00 -10.36
N LEU A 79 9.52 3.01 -9.82
CA LEU A 79 9.81 4.42 -10.11
C LEU A 79 11.18 4.85 -9.59
N LYS A 80 11.61 4.30 -8.45
CA LYS A 80 12.96 4.54 -7.93
C LYS A 80 14.02 4.05 -8.91
N LEU A 81 13.81 2.87 -9.51
CA LEU A 81 14.71 2.34 -10.53
C LEU A 81 14.64 3.12 -11.85
N VAL A 82 13.50 3.76 -12.16
CA VAL A 82 13.39 4.72 -13.28
C VAL A 82 14.23 5.96 -12.99
N ASP A 83 14.11 6.55 -11.80
CA ASP A 83 14.89 7.73 -11.40
C ASP A 83 16.39 7.46 -11.41
N GLU A 84 16.80 6.22 -11.09
CA GLU A 84 18.19 5.76 -11.15
C GLU A 84 18.67 5.41 -12.57
N GLY A 85 17.83 5.56 -13.59
CA GLY A 85 18.15 5.25 -15.00
C GLY A 85 18.28 3.75 -15.30
N LYS A 86 17.86 2.88 -14.39
CA LYS A 86 17.93 1.41 -14.54
C LYS A 86 16.71 0.85 -15.27
N LEU A 87 15.58 1.54 -15.18
CA LEU A 87 14.35 1.26 -15.89
C LEU A 87 13.92 2.49 -16.69
N SER A 88 13.05 2.31 -17.67
CA SER A 88 12.36 3.39 -18.37
C SER A 88 10.85 3.17 -18.32
N LEU A 89 10.08 4.24 -18.15
CA LEU A 89 8.62 4.20 -18.23
C LEU A 89 8.11 3.69 -19.58
N ASN A 90 8.85 3.97 -20.66
CA ASN A 90 8.49 3.59 -22.03
C ASN A 90 9.02 2.22 -22.45
N GLN A 91 9.86 1.57 -21.64
CA GLN A 91 10.31 0.21 -21.96
C GLN A 91 9.10 -0.73 -21.98
N THR A 92 9.11 -1.66 -22.91
CA THR A 92 8.05 -2.64 -23.07
C THR A 92 8.37 -3.90 -22.29
N VAL A 93 7.39 -4.40 -21.53
CA VAL A 93 7.42 -5.68 -20.84
C VAL A 93 6.51 -6.65 -21.60
N THR A 94 7.05 -7.83 -21.92
CA THR A 94 6.25 -8.92 -22.49
C THR A 94 5.71 -9.78 -21.36
N ILE A 95 4.39 -9.97 -21.34
CA ILE A 95 3.69 -10.86 -20.42
C ILE A 95 3.23 -12.08 -21.23
N THR A 96 3.65 -13.28 -20.84
CA THR A 96 3.23 -14.53 -21.49
C THR A 96 2.09 -15.21 -20.72
N ARG A 97 1.39 -16.14 -21.38
CA ARG A 97 0.25 -16.87 -20.81
C ARG A 97 0.57 -17.51 -19.45
N GLU A 98 1.77 -18.06 -19.28
CA GLU A 98 2.21 -18.72 -18.05
C GLU A 98 2.33 -17.72 -16.87
N GLN A 99 2.38 -16.43 -17.17
CA GLN A 99 2.49 -15.36 -16.19
C GLN A 99 1.13 -14.72 -15.87
N PHE A 100 0.04 -15.16 -16.51
CA PHE A 100 -1.27 -14.65 -16.19
C PHE A 100 -1.65 -15.08 -14.77
N VAL A 101 -2.19 -14.12 -14.02
CA VAL A 101 -2.66 -14.34 -12.66
C VAL A 101 -4.18 -14.42 -12.68
N PRO A 102 -4.78 -15.53 -12.23
CA PRO A 102 -6.23 -15.64 -12.14
C PRO A 102 -6.79 -14.70 -11.05
N ALA A 103 -8.12 -14.68 -10.89
CA ALA A 103 -8.86 -13.69 -10.10
C ALA A 103 -8.90 -12.29 -10.76
N TRP A 104 -8.34 -11.26 -10.12
CA TRP A 104 -8.49 -9.87 -10.56
C TRP A 104 -7.32 -9.43 -11.46
N SER A 105 -7.45 -9.69 -12.76
CA SER A 105 -6.51 -9.23 -13.79
C SER A 105 -7.23 -8.71 -15.05
N PRO A 106 -7.90 -7.53 -15.00
CA PRO A 106 -8.63 -7.05 -16.17
C PRO A 106 -7.75 -6.82 -17.42
N ILE A 107 -6.44 -6.61 -17.30
CA ILE A 107 -5.48 -6.47 -18.41
C ILE A 107 -5.48 -7.70 -19.34
N LEU A 108 -5.86 -8.89 -18.84
CA LEU A 108 -5.94 -10.11 -19.64
C LEU A 108 -6.95 -9.99 -20.79
N LYS A 109 -7.95 -9.10 -20.67
CA LYS A 109 -8.92 -8.82 -21.75
C LYS A 109 -8.30 -8.10 -22.95
N GLU A 110 -7.16 -7.44 -22.75
CA GLU A 110 -6.44 -6.70 -23.78
C GLU A 110 -5.45 -7.58 -24.54
N ILE A 111 -5.13 -8.76 -23.99
CA ILE A 111 -4.17 -9.69 -24.58
C ILE A 111 -4.86 -10.58 -25.62
N LYS A 112 -4.40 -10.48 -26.87
CA LYS A 112 -4.85 -11.35 -27.96
C LYS A 112 -3.88 -12.52 -28.11
N GLY A 113 -4.31 -13.73 -27.73
CA GLY A 113 -3.48 -14.93 -27.78
C GLY A 113 -2.67 -15.14 -26.49
N ASP A 114 -1.44 -15.66 -26.61
CA ASP A 114 -0.66 -16.13 -25.46
C ASP A 114 0.43 -15.16 -24.99
N ARG A 115 0.44 -13.91 -25.51
CA ARG A 115 1.34 -12.86 -25.02
C ARG A 115 0.79 -11.45 -25.26
N GLY A 116 1.06 -10.56 -24.31
CA GLY A 116 0.80 -9.13 -24.38
C GLY A 116 2.07 -8.31 -24.17
N GLN A 117 2.11 -7.11 -24.72
CA GLN A 117 3.23 -6.18 -24.57
C GLN A 117 2.72 -4.84 -24.05
N PHE A 118 3.26 -4.38 -22.94
CA PHE A 118 2.80 -3.16 -22.25
C PHE A 118 3.99 -2.34 -21.78
N THR A 119 3.84 -1.01 -21.75
CA THR A 119 4.87 -0.14 -21.18
C THR A 119 4.87 -0.25 -19.66
N VAL A 120 6.01 0.03 -19.02
CA VAL A 120 6.10 0.08 -17.56
C VAL A 120 5.15 1.12 -16.97
N GLN A 121 4.98 2.27 -17.61
CA GLN A 121 4.00 3.27 -17.19
C GLN A 121 2.57 2.71 -17.20
N TYR A 122 2.20 1.96 -18.23
CA TYR A 122 0.88 1.34 -18.29
C TYR A 122 0.72 0.29 -17.20
N LEU A 123 1.73 -0.56 -16.98
CA LEU A 123 1.69 -1.55 -15.91
C LEU A 123 1.59 -0.91 -14.52
N LEU A 124 2.24 0.22 -14.28
CA LEU A 124 2.08 1.01 -13.05
C LEU A 124 0.63 1.48 -12.86
N GLN A 125 0.01 2.03 -13.91
CA GLN A 125 -1.40 2.43 -13.86
C GLN A 125 -2.32 1.25 -13.54
N ARG A 126 -2.12 0.11 -14.24
CA ARG A 126 -2.95 -1.09 -14.05
C ARG A 126 -2.76 -1.71 -12.68
N ALA A 127 -1.51 -1.82 -12.20
CA ALA A 127 -1.21 -2.42 -10.91
C ALA A 127 -1.64 -1.51 -9.75
N VAL A 128 -1.19 -0.26 -9.73
CA VAL A 128 -1.45 0.63 -8.57
C VAL A 128 -2.86 1.20 -8.61
N GLY A 129 -3.31 1.69 -9.77
CA GLY A 129 -4.62 2.34 -9.90
C GLY A 129 -5.80 1.37 -9.98
N ASP A 130 -5.65 0.28 -10.73
CA ASP A 130 -6.74 -0.69 -10.94
C ASP A 130 -6.58 -1.99 -10.12
N SER A 131 -5.51 -2.11 -9.32
CA SER A 131 -5.18 -3.31 -8.54
C SER A 131 -4.95 -4.58 -9.37
N ASP A 132 -4.60 -4.46 -10.65
CA ASP A 132 -4.44 -5.61 -11.55
C ASP A 132 -3.30 -6.55 -11.11
N ASN A 133 -3.63 -7.82 -10.85
CA ASN A 133 -2.68 -8.80 -10.32
C ASN A 133 -1.62 -9.21 -11.34
N THR A 134 -1.99 -9.37 -12.62
CA THR A 134 -1.03 -9.72 -13.68
C THR A 134 -0.05 -8.57 -13.93
N ALA A 135 -0.54 -7.32 -13.90
CA ALA A 135 0.33 -6.16 -14.02
C ALA A 135 1.27 -6.03 -12.81
N ALA A 136 0.78 -6.27 -11.60
CA ALA A 136 1.60 -6.24 -10.39
C ALA A 136 2.72 -7.28 -10.43
N ASP A 137 2.41 -8.53 -10.80
CA ASP A 137 3.42 -9.58 -10.93
C ASP A 137 4.44 -9.27 -12.03
N ALA A 138 4.01 -8.67 -13.15
CA ALA A 138 4.91 -8.23 -14.20
C ALA A 138 5.92 -7.18 -13.69
N LEU A 139 5.47 -6.21 -12.87
CA LEU A 139 6.34 -5.22 -12.24
C LEU A 139 7.29 -5.84 -11.22
N VAL A 140 6.82 -6.75 -10.37
CA VAL A 140 7.67 -7.46 -9.40
C VAL A 140 8.76 -8.27 -10.12
N ARG A 141 8.40 -8.96 -11.21
CA ARG A 141 9.36 -9.69 -12.05
C ARG A 141 10.37 -8.77 -12.72
N LEU A 142 9.92 -7.61 -13.20
CA LEU A 142 10.80 -6.60 -13.80
C LEU A 142 11.85 -6.07 -12.81
N VAL A 143 11.50 -5.93 -11.52
CA VAL A 143 12.43 -5.57 -10.44
C VAL A 143 13.43 -6.69 -10.12
N GLY A 144 13.14 -7.94 -10.53
CA GLY A 144 13.95 -9.12 -10.24
C GLY A 144 13.35 -10.05 -9.18
N GLY A 145 12.07 -9.88 -8.83
CA GLY A 145 11.33 -10.74 -7.91
C GLY A 145 11.03 -10.09 -6.54
N PRO A 146 10.21 -10.76 -5.70
CA PRO A 146 9.78 -10.23 -4.39
C PRO A 146 10.94 -9.85 -3.47
N GLU A 147 11.99 -10.67 -3.43
CA GLU A 147 13.20 -10.41 -2.63
C GLU A 147 13.87 -9.09 -3.02
N GLN A 148 13.91 -8.77 -4.32
CA GLN A 148 14.50 -7.52 -4.79
C GLN A 148 13.60 -6.33 -4.53
N VAL A 149 12.28 -6.49 -4.53
CA VAL A 149 11.35 -5.44 -4.05
C VAL A 149 11.65 -5.14 -2.58
N THR A 150 11.66 -6.17 -1.73
CA THR A 150 11.95 -6.02 -0.29
C THR A 150 13.34 -5.43 -0.03
N ALA A 151 14.36 -5.85 -0.78
CA ALA A 151 15.71 -5.30 -0.66
C ALA A 151 15.77 -3.81 -1.02
N ASN A 152 15.06 -3.37 -2.07
CA ASN A 152 15.00 -1.96 -2.43
C ASN A 152 14.20 -1.12 -1.42
N LEU A 153 13.10 -1.66 -0.86
CA LEU A 153 12.40 -1.02 0.27
C LEU A 153 13.34 -0.85 1.47
N GLY A 154 14.18 -1.84 1.75
CA GLY A 154 15.21 -1.75 2.79
C GLY A 154 16.22 -0.61 2.57
N LYS A 155 16.63 -0.34 1.32
CA LYS A 155 17.50 0.80 0.97
C LYS A 155 16.81 2.15 1.15
N LEU A 156 15.49 2.19 1.04
CA LEU A 156 14.64 3.36 1.31
C LEU A 156 14.29 3.51 2.81
N ASN A 157 14.87 2.69 3.68
CA ASN A 157 14.56 2.60 5.10
C ASN A 157 13.08 2.30 5.39
N LEU A 158 12.43 1.46 4.56
CA LEU A 158 11.05 0.99 4.70
C LEU A 158 11.05 -0.49 5.12
N ARG A 159 11.67 -0.80 6.27
CA ARG A 159 11.95 -2.20 6.71
C ARG A 159 10.74 -2.93 7.30
N ASP A 160 9.69 -2.20 7.64
CA ASP A 160 8.46 -2.79 8.20
C ASP A 160 7.53 -3.36 7.13
N ILE A 161 7.85 -3.13 5.86
CA ILE A 161 7.10 -3.59 4.69
C ILE A 161 7.92 -4.68 4.00
N ARG A 162 7.31 -5.84 3.74
CA ARG A 162 7.95 -6.94 3.00
C ARG A 162 7.02 -7.52 1.96
N VAL A 163 7.59 -7.83 0.80
CA VAL A 163 6.95 -8.51 -0.33
C VAL A 163 7.74 -9.79 -0.56
N ASP A 164 7.08 -10.93 -0.45
CA ASP A 164 7.70 -12.25 -0.41
C ASP A 164 7.16 -13.18 -1.49
N ARG A 165 5.94 -12.92 -1.97
CA ARG A 165 5.28 -13.71 -3.01
C ARG A 165 4.75 -12.81 -4.12
N LEU A 166 4.54 -13.47 -5.25
CA LEU A 166 3.76 -12.95 -6.36
C LEU A 166 2.27 -13.19 -6.10
N GLU A 167 1.38 -12.42 -6.73
CA GLU A 167 -0.07 -12.65 -6.71
C GLU A 167 -0.43 -14.04 -7.24
N GLN A 168 0.33 -14.55 -8.24
CA GLN A 168 0.22 -15.93 -8.74
C GLN A 168 0.44 -17.01 -7.67
N GLN A 169 1.10 -16.67 -6.57
CA GLN A 169 1.34 -17.57 -5.43
C GLN A 169 0.44 -17.21 -4.24
N LEU A 170 0.34 -15.92 -3.92
CA LEU A 170 -0.41 -15.41 -2.77
C LEU A 170 -1.89 -15.72 -2.87
N GLN A 171 -2.53 -15.48 -4.02
CA GLN A 171 -3.99 -15.65 -4.14
C GLN A 171 -4.41 -17.13 -4.00
N PRO A 172 -3.78 -18.09 -4.69
CA PRO A 172 -4.03 -19.51 -4.46
C PRO A 172 -3.78 -19.95 -3.00
N ASP A 173 -2.71 -19.45 -2.37
CA ASP A 173 -2.38 -19.79 -0.98
C ASP A 173 -3.50 -19.41 0.00
N THR A 174 -4.19 -18.28 -0.21
CA THR A 174 -5.27 -17.83 0.69
C THR A 174 -6.47 -18.77 0.74
N VAL A 175 -6.67 -19.58 -0.29
CA VAL A 175 -7.77 -20.55 -0.40
C VAL A 175 -7.31 -21.99 -0.29
N GLY A 176 -6.01 -22.22 -0.04
CA GLY A 176 -5.45 -23.57 0.14
C GLY A 176 -5.08 -24.28 -1.15
N LEU A 177 -4.97 -23.56 -2.26
CA LEU A 177 -4.58 -24.11 -3.56
C LEU A 177 -3.04 -24.08 -3.70
N THR A 178 -2.36 -24.96 -2.97
CA THR A 178 -0.89 -24.98 -2.86
C THR A 178 -0.16 -25.61 -4.05
N ASN A 179 -0.89 -26.22 -4.99
CA ASN A 179 -0.35 -26.83 -6.20
C ASN A 179 -0.82 -26.05 -7.44
N PHE A 180 -0.38 -24.79 -7.57
CA PHE A 180 -0.69 -24.01 -8.76
C PHE A 180 -0.11 -24.69 -10.01
N ARG A 181 -0.94 -24.92 -11.02
CA ARG A 181 -0.56 -25.58 -12.27
C ARG A 181 -0.77 -24.64 -13.46
N PRO A 182 -0.03 -24.79 -14.56
CA PRO A 182 -0.12 -23.86 -15.71
C PRO A 182 -1.53 -23.68 -16.26
N GLU A 183 -2.41 -24.67 -16.17
CA GLU A 183 -3.80 -24.55 -16.63
C GLU A 183 -4.65 -23.60 -15.76
N LEU A 184 -4.25 -23.32 -14.52
CA LEU A 184 -4.97 -22.45 -13.59
C LEU A 184 -4.73 -20.96 -13.86
N VAL A 185 -3.92 -20.63 -14.87
CA VAL A 185 -3.87 -19.27 -15.42
C VAL A 185 -5.18 -18.91 -16.15
N ASP A 186 -5.96 -19.92 -16.54
CA ASP A 186 -7.31 -19.73 -17.05
C ASP A 186 -8.29 -19.46 -15.90
N LYS A 187 -9.02 -18.34 -15.99
CA LYS A 187 -9.91 -17.88 -14.94
C LYS A 187 -11.00 -18.90 -14.60
N GLN A 188 -11.61 -19.53 -15.60
CA GLN A 188 -12.68 -20.49 -15.37
C GLN A 188 -12.15 -21.72 -14.65
N LYS A 189 -11.02 -22.27 -15.12
CA LYS A 189 -10.40 -23.44 -14.48
C LYS A 189 -9.95 -23.14 -13.05
N TYR A 190 -9.46 -21.92 -12.79
CA TYR A 190 -9.12 -21.49 -11.44
C TYR A 190 -10.36 -21.45 -10.54
N GLU A 191 -11.46 -20.84 -10.98
CA GLU A 191 -12.70 -20.77 -10.22
C GLU A 191 -13.28 -22.16 -9.93
N GLU A 192 -13.29 -23.06 -10.92
CA GLU A 192 -13.69 -24.46 -10.75
C GLU A 192 -12.81 -25.19 -9.74
N ALA A 193 -11.49 -25.02 -9.81
CA ALA A 193 -10.56 -25.62 -8.86
C ALA A 193 -10.80 -25.11 -7.42
N VAL A 194 -11.02 -23.81 -7.24
CA VAL A 194 -11.31 -23.20 -5.93
C VAL A 194 -12.66 -23.68 -5.38
N GLN A 195 -13.68 -23.86 -6.23
CA GLN A 195 -14.98 -24.39 -5.81
C GLN A 195 -14.88 -25.81 -5.26
N GLN A 196 -13.98 -26.63 -5.79
CA GLN A 196 -13.77 -28.01 -5.32
C GLN A 196 -13.04 -28.11 -3.97
N ILE A 197 -12.43 -27.03 -3.48
CA ILE A 197 -11.72 -27.03 -2.20
C ILE A 197 -12.76 -27.02 -1.05
N PRO A 198 -12.69 -27.97 -0.09
CA PRO A 198 -13.58 -27.99 1.07
C PRO A 198 -13.47 -26.73 1.92
N ASP A 199 -14.58 -26.27 2.49
CA ASP A 199 -14.62 -25.04 3.29
C ASP A 199 -13.69 -25.09 4.51
N ALA A 200 -13.53 -26.26 5.14
CA ALA A 200 -12.58 -26.45 6.24
C ALA A 200 -11.12 -26.20 5.79
N VAL A 201 -10.77 -26.56 4.55
CA VAL A 201 -9.44 -26.31 3.98
C VAL A 201 -9.26 -24.83 3.66
N LYS A 202 -10.26 -24.18 3.07
CA LYS A 202 -10.25 -22.72 2.83
C LYS A 202 -10.09 -21.94 4.12
N LYS A 203 -10.84 -22.30 5.16
CA LYS A 203 -10.76 -21.68 6.49
C LYS A 203 -9.36 -21.84 7.08
N ALA A 204 -8.81 -23.05 7.10
CA ALA A 204 -7.47 -23.28 7.62
C ALA A 204 -6.38 -22.57 6.80
N ALA A 205 -6.57 -22.43 5.48
CA ALA A 205 -5.66 -21.65 4.63
C ALA A 205 -5.70 -20.17 4.95
N MET A 206 -6.89 -19.60 5.13
CA MET A 206 -7.06 -18.21 5.55
C MET A 206 -6.46 -17.95 6.94
N GLU A 207 -6.67 -18.82 7.92
CA GLU A 207 -6.09 -18.70 9.26
C GLU A 207 -4.54 -18.70 9.21
N ARG A 208 -3.95 -19.58 8.37
CA ARG A 208 -2.51 -19.56 8.12
C ARG A 208 -2.07 -18.26 7.44
N TYR A 209 -2.79 -17.81 6.42
CA TYR A 209 -2.48 -16.58 5.71
C TYR A 209 -2.49 -15.35 6.63
N LEU A 210 -3.49 -15.23 7.51
CA LEU A 210 -3.63 -14.10 8.44
C LEU A 210 -2.52 -14.01 9.48
N THR A 211 -1.83 -15.12 9.77
CA THR A 211 -0.74 -15.20 10.76
C THR A 211 0.65 -15.35 10.14
N ASP A 212 0.72 -15.46 8.82
CA ASP A 212 1.99 -15.57 8.08
C ASP A 212 2.71 -14.22 8.08
N PRO A 213 3.99 -14.15 8.49
CA PRO A 213 4.73 -12.89 8.47
C PRO A 213 5.05 -12.39 7.05
N ARG A 214 4.92 -13.22 6.01
CA ARG A 214 5.19 -12.85 4.61
C ARG A 214 4.13 -11.91 4.04
N ASP A 215 4.53 -11.00 3.15
CA ASP A 215 3.64 -10.05 2.45
C ASP A 215 2.88 -9.11 3.40
N THR A 216 3.54 -8.74 4.51
CA THR A 216 2.96 -7.91 5.57
C THR A 216 3.59 -6.54 5.67
N ALA A 217 2.82 -5.61 6.22
CA ALA A 217 3.30 -4.31 6.69
C ALA A 217 2.79 -4.04 8.11
N THR A 218 3.42 -3.09 8.80
CA THR A 218 2.88 -2.53 10.04
C THR A 218 2.20 -1.18 9.76
N PRO A 219 1.21 -0.75 10.56
CA PRO A 219 0.65 0.59 10.44
C PRO A 219 1.70 1.70 10.55
N GLU A 220 2.68 1.55 11.45
CA GLU A 220 3.83 2.46 11.55
C GLU A 220 4.64 2.53 10.25
N GLY A 221 4.92 1.37 9.64
CA GLY A 221 5.66 1.28 8.38
C GLY A 221 4.93 1.92 7.20
N MET A 222 3.62 1.73 7.10
CA MET A 222 2.82 2.35 6.05
C MET A 222 2.68 3.87 6.25
N ILE A 223 2.55 4.36 7.49
CA ILE A 223 2.57 5.81 7.76
C ILE A 223 3.94 6.41 7.40
N ASP A 224 5.04 5.71 7.69
CA ASP A 224 6.37 6.17 7.29
C ASP A 224 6.54 6.24 5.77
N LEU A 225 6.05 5.22 5.04
CA LEU A 225 6.02 5.24 3.57
C LEU A 225 5.24 6.43 3.03
N LEU A 226 4.01 6.65 3.51
CA LEU A 226 3.15 7.74 3.04
C LEU A 226 3.75 9.12 3.36
N ALA A 227 4.32 9.29 4.56
CA ALA A 227 5.00 10.52 4.96
C ALA A 227 6.19 10.84 4.05
N LYS A 228 7.04 9.84 3.76
CA LYS A 228 8.21 10.00 2.89
C LYS A 228 7.80 10.23 1.43
N LEU A 229 6.73 9.60 0.96
CA LEU A 229 6.19 9.85 -0.39
C LEU A 229 5.70 11.30 -0.51
N GLN A 230 4.84 11.74 0.42
CA GLN A 230 4.27 13.08 0.41
C GLN A 230 5.34 14.18 0.52
N SER A 231 6.38 13.94 1.31
CA SER A 231 7.52 14.86 1.49
C SER A 231 8.61 14.72 0.41
N ARG A 232 8.34 13.96 -0.67
CA ARG A 232 9.24 13.77 -1.83
C ARG A 232 10.62 13.21 -1.44
N GLN A 233 10.69 12.37 -0.42
CA GLN A 233 11.93 11.75 0.05
C GLN A 233 12.23 10.40 -0.63
N LEU A 234 11.27 9.81 -1.34
CA LEU A 234 11.42 8.49 -1.97
C LEU A 234 11.83 8.56 -3.44
N LEU A 235 11.28 9.51 -4.18
CA LEU A 235 11.29 9.58 -5.65
C LEU A 235 11.64 10.99 -6.13
N SER A 236 12.01 11.13 -7.40
CA SER A 236 12.06 12.42 -8.09
C SER A 236 10.70 13.12 -8.10
N GLU A 237 10.68 14.41 -8.43
CA GLU A 237 9.43 15.18 -8.51
C GLU A 237 8.47 14.60 -9.55
N ASP A 238 8.96 14.27 -10.75
CA ASP A 238 8.15 13.70 -11.83
C ASP A 238 7.60 12.32 -11.45
N SER A 239 8.44 11.46 -10.87
CA SER A 239 8.02 10.12 -10.42
C SER A 239 7.03 10.20 -9.26
N THR A 240 7.21 11.14 -8.32
CA THR A 240 6.24 11.36 -7.23
C THR A 240 4.91 11.84 -7.80
N ALA A 241 4.91 12.82 -8.70
CA ALA A 241 3.70 13.35 -9.31
C ALA A 241 2.95 12.29 -10.12
N LEU A 242 3.68 11.45 -10.86
CA LEU A 242 3.09 10.33 -11.59
C LEU A 242 2.43 9.34 -10.64
N LEU A 243 3.12 8.92 -9.57
CA LEU A 243 2.57 7.95 -8.62
C LEU A 243 1.31 8.48 -7.93
N LEU A 244 1.34 9.72 -7.44
CA LEU A 244 0.18 10.37 -6.80
C LEU A 244 -1.00 10.56 -7.75
N LYS A 245 -0.76 10.67 -9.06
CA LYS A 245 -1.83 10.72 -10.08
C LYS A 245 -2.46 9.36 -10.34
N ILE A 246 -1.71 8.28 -10.15
CA ILE A 246 -2.19 6.91 -10.36
C ILE A 246 -3.01 6.44 -9.15
N MET A 247 -2.60 6.82 -7.94
CA MET A 247 -3.28 6.56 -6.67
C MET A 247 -4.65 7.24 -6.60
#